data_AF-A0A7R9HTN6-F1
#
_entry.id   AF-A0A7R9HTN6-F1
#
_cell.length_a   1.000
_cell.length_b   1.000
_cell.length_c   1.000
_cell.angle_alpha   90.00
_cell.angle_beta   90.00
_cell.angle_gamma   90.00
#
_symmetry.space_group_name_H-M   'P 1'
#
loop_
_entity.id
_entity.type
_entity.pdbx_description
1 polymer ?
#
loop_
_entity_poly.entity_id
_entity_poly.type
_entity_poly.pdbx_seq_one_letter_code
_entity_poly.pdbx_strand_id
1 'polypeptide(L)' 'MGWKQIHLCVTYMHTMNGVADRFIADVEEEVALIMKDPGKEVDGKLAMYGMAQKIPDRSIVGDFTRFFLDSMYYTPANQ' A
#
# COMPACT_ATOMS: atom_id res chain seq x y z
N MET A 1 -13.30 -9.80 -11.24
CA MET A 1 -12.21 -8.94 -11.73
C MET A 1 -12.38 -7.59 -11.03
N GLY A 2 -11.56 -7.31 -10.02
CA GLY A 2 -11.69 -6.12 -9.18
C GLY A 2 -10.78 -5.00 -9.67
N TRP A 3 -11.25 -3.76 -9.60
CA TRP A 3 -10.45 -2.58 -9.91
C TRP A 3 -9.43 -2.34 -8.79
N LYS A 4 -8.17 -2.08 -9.16
CA LYS A 4 -7.14 -1.63 -8.20
C LYS A 4 -7.38 -0.16 -7.91
N GLN A 5 -7.51 0.19 -6.63
CA GLN A 5 -7.76 1.56 -6.19
C GLN A 5 -6.99 1.82 -4.89
N ILE A 6 -6.57 3.06 -4.71
CA ILE A 6 -6.08 3.63 -3.45
C ILE A 6 -7.00 4.79 -3.07
N HIS A 7 -7.21 5.01 -1.77
CA HIS A 7 -8.03 6.13 -1.27
C HIS A 7 -7.32 6.87 -0.14
N LEU A 8 -7.68 8.15 0.00
CA LEU A 8 -7.30 8.98 1.14
C LEU A 8 -8.57 9.38 1.90
N CYS A 9 -8.61 9.10 3.20
CA CYS A 9 -9.67 9.60 4.08
C CYS A 9 -9.26 10.99 4.60
N VAL A 10 -9.96 12.03 4.15
CA VAL A 10 -9.67 13.41 4.53
C VAL A 10 -10.14 13.69 5.95
N THR A 11 -9.21 14.13 6.79
CA THR A 11 -9.41 14.57 8.17
C THR A 11 -9.02 16.03 8.35
N TYR A 12 -9.29 16.62 9.52
CA TYR A 12 -8.92 18.00 9.87
C TYR A 12 -7.43 18.32 9.62
N MET A 13 -6.53 17.36 9.79
CA MET A 13 -5.09 17.58 9.54
C MET A 13 -4.77 17.93 8.08
N HIS A 14 -5.63 17.54 7.15
CA HIS A 14 -5.44 17.82 5.72
C HIS A 14 -5.90 19.23 5.34
N THR A 15 -6.62 19.94 6.22
CA THR A 15 -7.05 21.32 5.98
C THR A 15 -6.03 22.35 6.46
N MET A 16 -4.88 21.91 7.02
CA MET A 16 -3.79 22.80 7.36
C MET A 16 -3.20 23.43 6.08
N ASN A 17 -2.76 24.68 6.20
CA ASN A 17 -2.22 25.44 5.07
C ASN A 17 -1.13 24.66 4.33
N GLY A 18 -1.31 24.51 3.01
CA GLY A 18 -0.36 23.85 2.11
C GLY A 18 -0.38 22.33 2.12
N VAL A 19 -1.15 21.65 2.98
CA VAL A 19 -1.18 20.17 2.99
C VAL A 19 -1.88 19.62 1.74
N ALA A 20 -3.01 20.19 1.34
CA ALA A 20 -3.72 19.79 0.14
C ALA A 20 -2.89 20.08 -1.13
N ASP A 21 -2.31 21.27 -1.22
CA ASP A 21 -1.49 21.68 -2.38
C ASP A 21 -0.27 20.75 -2.54
N ARG A 22 0.42 20.45 -1.43
CA ARG A 22 1.54 19.50 -1.44
C ARG A 22 1.09 18.11 -1.88
N PHE A 23 -0.02 17.60 -1.33
CA PHE A 23 -0.53 16.28 -1.71
C PHE A 23 -0.84 16.19 -3.21
N ILE A 24 -1.47 17.22 -3.79
CA ILE A 24 -1.78 17.26 -5.22
C ILE A 24 -0.49 17.31 -6.04
N ALA A 25 0.46 18.16 -5.68
CA ALA A 25 1.74 18.27 -6.38
C ALA A 25 2.52 16.95 -6.36
N ASP A 26 2.60 16.29 -5.19
CA ASP A 26 3.27 14.99 -5.04
C ASP A 26 2.59 13.93 -5.92
N VAL A 27 1.24 13.89 -5.97
CA VAL A 27 0.50 12.95 -6.82
C VAL A 27 0.76 13.22 -8.30
N GLU A 28 0.76 14.48 -8.73
CA GLU A 28 1.05 14.84 -10.12
C GLU A 28 2.47 14.44 -10.54
N GLU A 29 3.46 14.70 -9.68
CA GLU A 29 4.85 14.34 -9.90
C GLU A 29 5.03 12.81 -10.01
N GLU A 30 4.49 12.06 -9.06
CA GLU A 30 4.61 10.60 -9.02
C GLU A 30 3.88 9.93 -10.19
N VAL A 31 2.69 10.44 -10.56
CA VAL A 31 2.00 9.96 -11.77
C VAL A 31 2.84 10.24 -13.00
N ALA A 32 3.39 11.44 -13.15
CA ALA A 32 4.27 11.78 -14.27
C ALA A 32 5.51 10.89 -14.32
N LEU A 33 6.08 10.52 -13.17
CA LEU A 33 7.20 9.59 -13.07
C LEU A 33 6.83 8.18 -13.52
N ILE A 34 5.72 7.63 -13.01
CA ILE A 34 5.23 6.29 -13.37
C ILE A 34 4.90 6.21 -14.86
N MET A 35 4.31 7.27 -15.43
CA MET A 35 3.93 7.31 -16.84
C MET A 35 5.14 7.33 -17.80
N LYS A 36 6.37 7.55 -17.31
CA LYS A 36 7.59 7.41 -18.13
C LYS A 36 7.87 5.94 -18.48
N ASP A 37 7.47 5.00 -17.63
CA ASP A 37 7.63 3.56 -17.87
C ASP A 37 6.49 2.77 -17.20
N PRO A 38 5.28 2.77 -17.80
CA PRO A 38 4.09 2.16 -17.21
C PRO A 38 4.13 0.62 -17.18
N GLY A 39 5.07 0.01 -17.91
CA GLY A 39 5.27 -1.44 -17.96
C GLY A 39 6.24 -1.97 -16.91
N LYS A 40 6.92 -1.08 -16.18
CA LYS A 40 7.88 -1.44 -15.14
C LYS A 40 7.22 -2.33 -14.09
N GLU A 41 7.90 -3.41 -13.71
CA GLU A 41 7.43 -4.26 -12.63
C GLU A 41 7.38 -3.47 -11.32
N VAL A 42 6.26 -3.64 -10.61
CA VAL A 42 6.05 -3.02 -9.30
C VAL A 42 6.90 -3.76 -8.28
N ASP A 43 7.75 -3.03 -7.57
CA ASP A 43 8.61 -3.56 -6.51
C ASP A 43 8.08 -3.19 -5.11
N GLY A 44 8.65 -3.79 -4.07
CA GLY A 44 8.42 -3.47 -2.68
C GLY A 44 7.02 -3.82 -2.17
N LYS A 45 6.51 -3.03 -1.21
CA LYS A 45 5.25 -3.32 -0.51
C LYS A 45 4.03 -3.34 -1.44
N LEU A 46 4.03 -2.54 -2.51
CA LEU A 46 2.93 -2.50 -3.48
C LEU A 46 2.83 -3.80 -4.30
N ALA A 47 3.96 -4.46 -4.55
CA ALA A 47 3.98 -5.78 -5.19
C ALA A 47 3.18 -6.80 -4.37
N MET A 48 3.30 -6.77 -3.04
CA MET A 48 2.55 -7.67 -2.15
C MET A 48 1.03 -7.48 -2.27
N TYR A 49 0.54 -6.23 -2.30
CA TYR A 49 -0.89 -5.96 -2.47
C TYR A 49 -1.41 -6.39 -3.85
N GLY A 50 -0.60 -6.15 -4.90
CA GLY A 50 -0.92 -6.61 -6.26
C GLY A 50 -0.96 -8.14 -6.38
N MET A 51 -0.07 -8.85 -5.68
CA MET A 51 -0.05 -10.31 -5.62
C MET A 51 -1.23 -10.85 -4.80
N ALA A 52 -1.51 -10.30 -3.62
CA ALA A 52 -2.61 -10.75 -2.76
C ALA A 52 -3.99 -10.73 -3.47
N GLN A 53 -4.22 -9.75 -4.35
CA GLN A 53 -5.43 -9.73 -5.17
C GLN A 53 -5.49 -10.83 -6.23
N LYS A 54 -4.33 -11.24 -6.77
CA LYS A 54 -4.19 -12.27 -7.81
C LYS A 54 -4.19 -13.71 -7.26
N ILE A 55 -3.85 -13.92 -5.98
CA ILE A 55 -3.85 -15.25 -5.37
C ILE A 55 -5.28 -15.82 -5.39
N PRO A 56 -5.52 -16.95 -6.10
CA PRO A 56 -6.85 -17.55 -6.20
C PRO A 56 -7.26 -18.26 -4.92
N ASP A 57 -6.32 -18.89 -4.23
CA ASP A 57 -6.55 -19.55 -2.94
C ASP A 57 -6.50 -18.52 -1.79
N ARG A 58 -7.68 -18.21 -1.26
CA ARG A 58 -7.82 -17.23 -0.18
C ARG A 58 -7.29 -17.74 1.17
N SER A 59 -7.05 -19.05 1.34
CA SER A 59 -6.45 -19.58 2.57
C SER A 59 -5.03 -19.04 2.79
N ILE A 60 -4.25 -18.92 1.71
CA ILE A 60 -2.90 -18.36 1.72
C ILE A 60 -2.90 -16.90 2.23
N VAL A 61 -3.88 -16.09 1.80
CA VAL A 61 -4.04 -14.71 2.29
C VAL A 61 -4.36 -14.70 3.80
N GLY A 62 -5.15 -15.68 4.26
CA GLY A 62 -5.43 -15.90 5.67
C GLY A 62 -4.19 -16.22 6.50
N ASP A 63 -3.33 -17.11 6.00
CA ASP A 63 -2.08 -17.49 6.68
C ASP A 63 -1.11 -16.30 6.79
N PHE A 64 -0.94 -15.53 5.71
CA PHE A 64 -0.12 -14.30 5.74
C PHE A 64 -0.64 -13.30 6.77
N THR A 65 -1.96 -13.14 6.85
CA THR A 65 -2.59 -12.25 7.84
C THR A 65 -2.33 -12.73 9.26
N ARG A 66 -2.40 -14.05 9.48
CA ARG A 66 -2.10 -14.65 10.79
C ARG A 66 -0.65 -14.45 11.19
N PHE A 67 0.30 -14.69 10.29
CA PHE A 67 1.72 -14.43 10.57
C PHE A 67 2.00 -12.96 10.85
N PHE A 68 1.33 -12.04 10.14
CA PHE A 68 1.44 -10.62 10.44
C PHE A 68 0.98 -10.31 11.87
N LEU A 69 -0.17 -10.84 12.30
CA LEU A 69 -0.66 -10.67 13.67
C LEU A 69 0.29 -11.31 14.70
N ASP A 70 0.75 -12.53 14.47
CA ASP A 70 1.70 -13.20 15.36
C ASP A 70 2.99 -12.38 15.53
N SER A 71 3.48 -11.76 14.44
CA SER A 71 4.66 -10.90 14.49
C SER A 71 4.48 -9.63 15.32
N MET A 72 3.26 -9.09 15.41
CA MET A 72 2.98 -7.90 16.22
C MET A 72 3.06 -8.17 17.73
N TYR A 73 2.87 -9.43 18.13
CA TYR A 73 2.92 -9.86 19.53
C TYR A 73 4.16 -10.72 19.84
N TYR A 74 5.09 -10.83 18.88
CA TYR A 74 6.32 -11.57 19.07
C TYR A 74 7.22 -10.83 20.06
N THR A 75 7.33 -11.39 21.26
CA THR A 75 8.35 -11.01 22.24
C THR A 75 9.42 -12.10 22.24
N PRO A 76 10.63 -11.85 21.74
CA PRO A 76 11.70 -12.82 21.82
C PRO A 76 11.99 -13.12 23.31
N ALA A 77 12.14 -14.40 23.65
CA ALA A 77 12.61 -14.75 24.98
C ALA A 77 14.00 -14.14 25.18
N ASN A 78 14.21 -13.44 26.30
CA ASN A 78 15.50 -12.85 26.65
C ASN A 78 16.57 -13.97 26.64
N GLN A 79 17.48 -13.95 25.66
CA GLN A 79 18.75 -14.67 25.76
C GLN A 79 19.71 -13.93 26.69
#